data_AF-A0A8J3RF39-F1
#
_entry.id   AF-A0A8J3RF39-F1
#
_cell.length_a   1.000
_cell.length_b   1.000
_cell.length_c   1.000
_cell.angle_alpha   90.00
_cell.angle_beta   90.00
_cell.angle_gamma   90.00
#
_symmetry.space_group_name_H-M   'P 1'
#
loop_
_entity.id
_entity.type
_entity.pdbx_description
1 polymer ?
#
loop_
_entity_poly.entity_id
_entity_poly.type
_entity_poly.pdbx_seq_one_letter_code
_entity_poly.pdbx_strand_id
1 'polypeptide(L)' 'MRSVAEVSALLRMPLGVVRVVIADMAAEGLVQVHQPQLDAGKPDVTLLERVLSGLRRL' A
#
# COMPACT_ATOMS: atom_id res chain seq x y z
N MET A 1 2.50 0.78 -10.51
CA MET A 1 3.10 0.38 -9.23
C MET A 1 2.77 -1.09 -9.00
N ARG A 2 3.78 -1.94 -8.81
CA ARG A 2 3.62 -3.36 -8.46
C ARG A 2 4.03 -3.55 -7.02
N SER A 3 3.29 -4.38 -6.28
CA SER A 3 3.67 -4.78 -4.94
C SER A 3 4.91 -5.68 -4.97
N VAL A 4 5.65 -5.72 -3.86
CA VAL A 4 6.81 -6.62 -3.71
C VAL A 4 6.40 -8.09 -3.89
N ALA A 5 5.19 -8.46 -3.47
CA ALA A 5 4.64 -9.80 -3.68
C ALA A 5 4.43 -10.11 -5.17
N GLU A 6 3.87 -9.19 -5.95
CA GLU A 6 3.68 -9.38 -7.40
C GLU A 6 5.02 -9.50 -8.14
N VAL A 7 6.03 -8.73 -7.73
CA VAL A 7 7.39 -8.86 -8.29
C VAL A 7 7.97 -10.24 -7.98
N SER A 8 7.81 -10.74 -6.74
CA SER A 8 8.28 -12.07 -6.36
C SER A 8 7.61 -13.19 -7.14
N ALA A 9 6.30 -13.08 -7.38
CA ALA A 9 5.55 -14.04 -8.19
C ALA A 9 5.99 -14.03 -9.65
N LEU A 10 6.19 -12.84 -10.23
CA LEU A 10 6.65 -12.70 -11.61
C LEU A 10 8.04 -13.32 -11.83
N LEU A 11 8.97 -13.04 -10.91
CA LEU A 11 10.34 -13.53 -10.98
C LEU A 11 10.48 -15.00 -10.51
N ARG A 12 9.42 -15.57 -9.95
CA ARG A 12 9.42 -16.92 -9.33
C ARG A 12 10.50 -17.08 -8.25
N MET A 13 10.68 -16.04 -7.45
CA MET A 13 11.67 -15.98 -6.37
C MET A 13 10.98 -15.86 -5.01
N PRO A 14 11.58 -16.38 -3.91
CA PRO A 14 11.02 -16.21 -2.58
C PRO A 14 10.88 -14.72 -2.21
N LEU A 15 9.78 -14.37 -1.54
CA LEU A 15 9.46 -12.99 -1.15
C LEU A 15 10.59 -12.31 -0.35
N GLY A 16 11.25 -13.07 0.54
CA GLY A 16 12.37 -12.58 1.35
C GLY A 16 13.57 -12.16 0.50
N VAL A 17 13.87 -12.90 -0.57
CA VAL A 17 15.00 -12.58 -1.47
C VAL A 17 14.70 -11.31 -2.25
N VAL A 18 13.50 -11.20 -2.83
CA VAL A 18 13.09 -10.01 -3.58
C VAL A 18 13.05 -8.77 -2.69
N ARG A 19 12.63 -8.91 -1.41
CA ARG A 19 12.68 -7.81 -0.44
C ARG A 19 14.08 -7.27 -0.20
N VAL A 20 15.08 -8.14 -0.06
CA VAL A 20 16.48 -7.71 0.17
C VAL A 20 17.02 -7.01 -1.07
N VAL A 21 16.84 -7.61 -2.26
CA VAL A 21 17.30 -6.99 -3.51
C VAL A 21 16.66 -5.62 -3.74
N ILE A 22 15.35 -5.48 -3.52
CA ILE A 22 14.68 -4.18 -3.66
C ILE A 22 15.19 -3.17 -2.62
N ALA A 23 15.50 -3.61 -1.39
CA ALA A 23 16.06 -2.72 -0.38
C ALA A 23 17.43 -2.17 -0.80
N ASP A 24 18.30 -3.02 -1.37
CA ASP A 24 19.60 -2.61 -1.89
C ASP A 24 19.45 -1.62 -3.07
N MET A 25 18.60 -1.95 -4.04
CA MET A 25 18.30 -1.06 -5.16
C MET A 25 17.71 0.29 -4.71
N ALA A 26 16.90 0.30 -3.66
CA ALA A 26 16.34 1.54 -3.10
C ALA A 26 17.44 2.38 -2.42
N ALA A 27 18.37 1.75 -1.70
CA ALA A 27 19.51 2.42 -1.10
C ALA A 27 20.45 3.04 -2.15
N GLU A 28 20.59 2.38 -3.31
CA GLU A 28 21.32 2.91 -4.46
C GLU A 28 20.52 3.94 -5.29
N GLY A 29 19.26 4.20 -4.93
CA GLY A 29 18.39 5.15 -5.65
C GLY A 29 17.90 4.65 -7.02
N LEU A 30 18.06 3.36 -7.32
CA LEU A 30 17.63 2.74 -8.57
C LEU A 30 16.10 2.55 -8.64
N VAL A 31 15.45 2.45 -7.48
CA VAL A 31 13.98 2.28 -7.38
C VAL A 31 13.39 3.15 -6.29
N GLN A 32 12.15 3.62 -6.50
CA GLN A 32 11.36 4.28 -5.47
C GLN A 32 10.36 3.32 -4.83
N VAL A 33 10.52 3.09 -3.52
CA VAL A 33 9.59 2.29 -2.74
C VAL A 33 8.46 3.19 -2.23
N HIS A 34 7.25 2.91 -2.69
CA HIS A 34 6.04 3.59 -2.23
C HIS A 34 5.43 2.77 -1.10
N GLN A 35 5.50 3.29 0.13
CA GLN A 35 4.74 2.71 1.23
C GLN A 35 3.34 3.33 1.21
N PRO A 36 2.26 2.52 1.06
CA PRO A 36 0.93 3.04 1.23
C PRO A 36 0.82 3.60 2.65
N GLN A 37 0.40 4.87 2.76
CA GLN A 37 0.06 5.45 4.06
C GLN A 37 -1.11 4.66 4.64
N LEU A 38 -0.80 3.80 5.62
CA LEU A 38 -1.82 3.12 6.43
C LEU A 38 -2.63 4.13 7.25
N ASP A 39 -2.06 5.33 7.48
CA ASP A 39 -2.68 6.48 8.14
C ASP A 39 -3.24 7.52 7.16
N ALA A 40 -3.65 7.12 5.96
CA ALA A 40 -4.40 7.98 5.05
C ALA A 40 -5.82 8.21 5.59
N GLY A 41 -5.91 8.87 6.75
CA GLY A 41 -7.11 9.33 7.43
C GLY A 41 -8.06 8.20 7.77
N LYS A 42 -8.21 7.89 9.07
CA LYS A 42 -9.53 7.43 9.52
C LYS A 42 -10.55 8.42 8.93
N PRO A 43 -11.55 7.95 8.16
CA PRO A 43 -12.50 8.86 7.55
C PRO A 43 -13.08 9.76 8.65
N ASP A 44 -13.09 11.07 8.40
CA ASP A 44 -13.57 12.05 9.37
C ASP A 44 -14.94 11.58 9.91
N VAL A 45 -15.06 11.53 11.23
CA VAL A 45 -16.29 11.09 11.91
C VAL A 45 -17.48 11.90 11.40
N THR A 46 -17.27 13.16 11.07
CA THR A 46 -18.27 14.05 10.47
C THR A 46 -18.75 13.55 9.10
N LEU A 47 -17.84 13.03 8.28
CA LEU A 47 -18.19 12.42 6.99
C LEU A 47 -18.98 11.13 7.21
N LEU A 48 -18.53 10.28 8.14
CA LEU A 48 -19.19 9.01 8.47
C LEU A 48 -20.61 9.24 9.01
N GLU A 49 -20.83 10.22 9.88
CA GLU A 49 -22.15 10.58 10.39
C GLU A 49 -23.08 11.11 9.30
N ARG A 50 -22.57 11.91 8.36
CA ARG A 50 -23.34 12.37 7.20
C ARG A 50 -23.81 11.20 6.32
N VAL A 51 -22.93 10.23 6.05
CA VAL A 51 -23.27 9.03 5.29
C VAL A 51 -24.33 8.20 6.02
N LEU A 52 -24.15 7.95 7.32
CA LEU A 52 -25.10 7.21 8.14
C LEU A 52 -26.48 7.89 8.17
N SER A 53 -26.51 9.21 8.29
CA SER A 53 -27.74 9.99 8.27
C SER A 53 -28.45 9.94 6.92
N GLY A 54 -27.71 9.88 5.81
CA GLY A 54 -28.27 9.68 4.47
C GLY A 54 -28.88 8.29 4.30
N LEU A 55 -28.17 7.23 4.73
CA LEU A 55 -28.65 5.85 4.62
C LEU A 55 -29.90 5.56 5.46
N ARG A 56 -30.08 6.25 6.60
CA ARG A 56 -31.28 6.10 7.46
C ARG A 56 -32.53 6.80 6.94
N ARG A 57 -32.39 7.64 5.91
CA ARG A 57 -33.51 8.39 5.29
C ARG A 57 -34.01 7.75 3.99
N LEU A 58 -33.45 6.59 3.64
CA LEU A 58 -33.90 5.70 2.57
C LEU A 58 -34.69 4.54 3.19
#